data_AF-S0DFI8-F1
#
_entry.id   AF-S0DFI8-F1
#
_cell.length_a   1.000
_cell.length_b   1.000
_cell.length_c   1.000
_cell.angle_alpha   90.00
_cell.angle_beta   90.00
_cell.angle_gamma   90.00
#
_symmetry.space_group_name_H-M   'P 1'
#
loop_
_entity.id
_entity.type
_entity.pdbx_description
1 polymer ?
#
loop_
_entity_poly.entity_id
_entity_poly.type
_entity_poly.pdbx_seq_one_letter_code
_entity_poly.pdbx_strand_id
1 'polypeptide(L)'
;MNEERAMLLRRVQICDFALNDAALFLDVNPDDQMALGFYKKYNDMRKQAADEYISKYGPLAHADYDGGERWKWVDSPWPWQNEEV
;
A
#
# COMPACT_ATOMS: atom_id res chain seq x y z
N MET A 1 8.94 16.51 -5.93
CA MET A 1 8.56 15.19 -5.36
C MET A 1 9.82 14.39 -5.08
N ASN A 2 9.97 13.79 -3.89
CA ASN A 2 11.09 12.85 -3.64
C ASN A 2 10.85 11.60 -4.50
N GLU A 3 11.75 11.31 -5.45
CA GLU A 3 11.62 10.19 -6.40
C GLU A 3 11.46 8.84 -5.69
N GLU A 4 12.14 8.66 -4.55
CA GLU A 4 12.05 7.45 -3.72
C GLU A 4 10.64 7.31 -3.10
N ARG A 5 10.06 8.40 -2.59
CA ARG A 5 8.68 8.43 -2.06
C ARG A 5 7.68 8.00 -3.12
N ALA A 6 7.79 8.58 -4.32
CA ALA A 6 6.92 8.27 -5.45
C ALA A 6 7.05 6.81 -5.89
N MET A 7 8.29 6.30 -5.96
CA MET A 7 8.57 4.90 -6.31
C MET A 7 7.96 3.93 -5.30
N LEU A 8 8.15 4.15 -3.99
CA LEU A 8 7.62 3.28 -2.95
C LEU A 8 6.09 3.29 -2.93
N LEU A 9 5.48 4.47 -3.02
CA LEU A 9 4.02 4.59 -3.12
C LEU A 9 3.49 3.85 -4.36
N ARG A 10 4.17 4.01 -5.50
CA ARG A 10 3.79 3.33 -6.74
C ARG A 10 3.87 1.81 -6.61
N ARG A 11 4.89 1.29 -5.91
CA ARG A 11 5.01 -0.16 -5.64
C ARG A 11 3.85 -0.67 -4.80
N VAL A 12 3.46 0.05 -3.75
CA VAL A 12 2.28 -0.28 -2.94
C VAL A 12 1.03 -0.34 -3.82
N GLN A 13 0.79 0.71 -4.62
CA GLN A 13 -0.38 0.79 -5.51
C GLN A 13 -0.45 -0.35 -6.54
N ILE A 14 0.69 -0.72 -7.14
CA ILE A 14 0.75 -1.85 -8.08
C ILE A 14 0.39 -3.17 -7.38
N CYS A 15 0.90 -3.38 -6.17
CA CYS A 15 0.59 -4.59 -5.41
C CYS A 15 -0.88 -4.60 -4.97
N ASP A 16 -1.43 -3.46 -4.53
CA ASP A 16 -2.85 -3.34 -4.17
C ASP A 16 -3.76 -3.66 -5.37
N PHE A 17 -3.41 -3.19 -6.58
CA PHE A 17 -4.13 -3.56 -7.80
C PHE A 17 -4.08 -5.07 -8.06
N ALA A 18 -2.89 -5.67 -8.02
CA ALA A 18 -2.71 -7.10 -8.25
C ALA A 18 -3.45 -7.96 -7.22
N LEU A 19 -3.48 -7.53 -5.95
CA LEU A 19 -4.22 -8.21 -4.88
C LEU A 19 -5.73 -8.14 -5.11
N ASN A 20 -6.25 -6.98 -5.49
CA ASN A 20 -7.68 -6.83 -5.80
C ASN A 20 -8.08 -7.71 -6.99
N ASP A 21 -7.30 -7.70 -8.07
CA ASP A 21 -7.57 -8.53 -9.26
C ASP A 21 -7.56 -10.03 -8.91
N ALA A 22 -6.55 -10.47 -8.15
CA ALA A 22 -6.46 -11.85 -7.70
C ALA A 22 -7.61 -12.23 -6.74
N ALA A 23 -8.05 -11.33 -5.86
CA ALA A 23 -9.19 -11.57 -4.98
C ALA A 23 -10.48 -11.78 -5.79
N LEU A 24 -10.75 -10.92 -6.78
CA LEU A 24 -11.92 -11.05 -7.66
C LEU A 24 -11.94 -12.39 -8.41
N PHE A 25 -10.76 -12.89 -8.82
CA PHE A 25 -10.65 -14.22 -9.44
C PHE A 25 -10.90 -15.35 -8.42
N LEU A 26 -10.34 -15.24 -7.22
CA LEU A 26 -10.49 -16.24 -6.15
C LEU A 26 -11.92 -16.31 -5.62
N ASP A 27 -12.70 -15.22 -5.66
CA ASP A 27 -14.12 -15.20 -5.25
C ASP A 27 -14.96 -16.25 -5.99
N VAL A 28 -14.58 -16.58 -7.23
CA VAL A 28 -15.24 -17.63 -8.04
C VAL A 28 -14.39 -18.89 -8.23
N ASN A 29 -13.12 -18.88 -7.79
CA ASN A 29 -12.18 -20.01 -7.86
C ASN A 29 -11.38 -20.15 -6.55
N PRO A 30 -12.01 -20.44 -5.40
CA PRO A 30 -11.36 -20.30 -4.09
C PRO A 30 -10.19 -21.28 -3.85
N ASP A 31 -10.20 -22.43 -4.52
CA ASP A 31 -9.20 -23.49 -4.35
C ASP A 31 -8.04 -23.42 -5.38
N ASP A 32 -8.03 -22.41 -6.26
CA ASP A 32 -6.99 -22.25 -7.28
C ASP A 32 -5.63 -21.94 -6.62
N GLN A 33 -4.76 -22.94 -6.59
CA GLN A 33 -3.46 -22.86 -5.92
C GLN A 33 -2.51 -21.85 -6.60
N MET A 34 -2.65 -21.60 -7.90
CA MET A 34 -1.83 -20.62 -8.60
C MET A 34 -2.23 -19.20 -8.21
N ALA A 35 -3.54 -18.92 -8.18
CA ALA A 35 -4.07 -17.64 -7.74
C ALA A 35 -3.78 -17.37 -6.26
N LEU A 36 -3.89 -18.37 -5.39
CA LEU A 36 -3.49 -18.27 -3.98
C LEU A 36 -1.99 -17.97 -3.83
N GLY A 37 -1.14 -18.66 -4.60
CA GLY A 37 0.30 -18.41 -4.62
C GLY A 37 0.65 -17.01 -5.12
N PHE A 38 -0.01 -16.54 -6.16
CA PHE A 38 0.11 -15.18 -6.69
C PHE A 38 -0.30 -14.15 -5.63
N TYR A 39 -1.47 -14.31 -5.02
CA TYR A 39 -1.99 -13.43 -3.98
C TYR A 39 -1.01 -13.32 -2.82
N LYS A 40 -0.51 -14.45 -2.31
CA LYS A 40 0.48 -14.47 -1.22
C LYS A 40 1.74 -13.69 -1.59
N LYS A 41 2.31 -13.94 -2.77
CA LYS A 41 3.52 -13.24 -3.24
C LYS A 41 3.33 -11.72 -3.27
N TYR A 42 2.24 -11.24 -3.86
CA TYR A 42 1.99 -9.80 -3.94
C TYR A 42 1.63 -9.18 -2.60
N ASN A 43 1.02 -9.95 -1.69
CA ASN A 43 0.72 -9.48 -0.33
C ASN A 43 2.01 -9.25 0.47
N ASP A 44 2.99 -10.15 0.34
CA ASP A 44 4.28 -10.00 0.98
C ASP A 44 5.05 -8.80 0.40
N MET A 45 5.03 -8.62 -0.93
CA MET A 45 5.63 -7.45 -1.59
C MET A 45 4.95 -6.13 -1.18
N ARG A 46 3.62 -6.14 -1.05
CA ARG A 46 2.83 -4.99 -0.60
C ARG A 46 3.20 -4.57 0.80
N LYS A 47 3.29 -5.54 1.73
CA LYS A 47 3.71 -5.29 3.12
C LYS A 47 5.10 -4.69 3.18
N GLN A 48 6.08 -5.28 2.49
CA GLN A 48 7.45 -4.77 2.48
C GLN A 48 7.52 -3.32 1.97
N ALA A 49 6.83 -3.01 0.85
CA ALA A 49 6.82 -1.66 0.30
C ALA A 49 6.09 -0.66 1.21
N ALA A 50 5.00 -1.08 1.85
CA ALA A 50 4.25 -0.26 2.79
C ALA A 50 5.07 0.04 4.04
N ASP A 51 5.69 -0.97 4.66
CA ASP A 51 6.54 -0.80 5.84
C ASP A 51 7.71 0.15 5.55
N GLU A 52 8.36 -0.01 4.39
CA GLU A 52 9.44 0.88 3.97
C GLU A 52 8.94 2.32 3.77
N TYR A 53 7.79 2.51 3.12
CA TYR A 53 7.18 3.82 2.96
C TYR A 53 6.84 4.45 4.31
N ILE A 54 6.16 3.71 5.19
CA ILE A 54 5.66 4.20 6.48
C ILE A 54 6.82 4.62 7.37
N SER A 55 7.89 3.83 7.40
CA SER A 55 9.09 4.15 8.18
C SER A 55 9.78 5.44 7.75
N LYS A 56 9.69 5.82 6.45
CA LYS A 56 10.38 6.98 5.87
C LYS A 56 9.51 8.22 5.75
N TYR A 57 8.22 8.06 5.44
CA TYR A 57 7.35 9.16 5.01
C TYR A 57 6.05 9.27 5.81
N GLY A 58 5.79 8.34 6.73
CA GLY A 58 4.59 8.33 7.56
C GLY A 58 3.46 7.45 7.02
N PRO A 59 2.32 7.41 7.74
CA PRO A 59 1.27 6.41 7.56
C PRO A 59 0.60 6.47 6.18
N LEU A 60 0.27 5.30 5.61
CA LEU A 60 -0.48 5.16 4.34
C LEU A 60 -1.98 5.04 4.57
N ALA A 61 -2.39 4.60 5.76
CA ALA A 61 -3.76 4.59 6.25
C ALA A 61 -3.81 5.05 7.71
N HIS A 62 -4.99 5.47 8.18
CA HIS A 62 -5.21 5.84 9.58
C HIS A 62 -4.84 4.71 10.57
N ALA A 63 -4.88 3.46 10.13
CA ALA A 63 -4.55 2.29 10.94
C ALA A 63 -3.04 2.10 11.14
N ASP A 64 -2.20 2.80 10.36
CA ASP A 64 -0.74 2.71 10.43
C ASP A 64 -0.15 3.66 11.50
N TYR A 65 -0.99 4.14 12.43
CA TYR A 65 -0.54 5.01 13.51
C TYR A 65 0.47 4.26 14.40
N ASP A 66 1.66 4.85 14.54
CA ASP A 66 2.79 4.29 15.27
C ASP A 66 2.74 4.51 16.79
N GLY A 67 1.70 5.19 17.30
CA GLY A 67 1.60 5.54 18.72
C GLY A 67 2.39 6.78 19.12
N GLY A 68 2.96 7.53 18.16
CA GLY A 68 3.72 8.74 18.45
C GLY A 68 2.88 9.90 18.99
N GLU A 69 3.50 10.89 19.62
CA GLU A 69 2.82 12.03 20.27
C GLU A 69 1.98 12.91 19.31
N ARG A 70 2.15 12.75 18.00
CA ARG A 70 1.46 13.49 16.95
C ARG A 70 0.72 12.55 16.00
N TRP A 71 -0.49 12.95 15.61
CA TRP A 71 -1.30 12.29 14.59
C TRP A 71 -0.73 12.54 13.17
N LYS A 72 0.30 11.80 12.77
CA LYS A 72 1.00 12.00 11.48
C LYS A 72 0.16 11.77 10.22
N TRP A 73 -1.02 11.16 10.34
CA TRP A 73 -1.94 10.94 9.20
C TRP A 73 -2.37 12.25 8.52
N VAL A 74 -2.49 13.34 9.27
CA VAL A 74 -2.86 14.65 8.70
C VAL A 74 -1.69 15.40 8.04
N ASP A 75 -0.46 14.89 8.17
CA ASP A 75 0.74 15.57 7.66
C ASP A 75 1.00 15.27 6.18
N SER A 76 0.38 14.24 5.60
CA SER A 76 0.45 13.97 4.16
C SER A 76 -0.59 14.78 3.38
N PRO A 77 -0.27 15.25 2.17
CA PRO A 77 -1.26 15.88 1.29
C PRO A 77 -2.37 14.88 1.02
N TRP A 78 -3.60 15.32 1.25
CA TRP A 78 -4.77 14.49 1.02
C TRP A 78 -4.94 14.22 -0.47
N PRO A 79 -5.57 13.12 -0.89
CA PRO A 79 -5.73 12.78 -2.31
C PRO A 79 -6.42 13.85 -3.16
N TRP A 80 -7.20 14.75 -2.53
CA TRP A 80 -7.87 15.88 -3.16
C TRP A 80 -7.20 17.24 -2.89
N GLN A 81 -6.17 17.27 -2.05
CA GLN A 81 -5.25 18.40 -2.02
C GLN A 81 -4.32 18.19 -3.20
N ASN A 82 -4.62 18.87 -4.32
CA ASN A 82 -3.61 19.07 -5.34
C ASN A 82 -2.35 19.59 -4.64
N GLU A 83 -1.19 19.03 -4.95
CA GLU A 83 0.11 19.60 -4.55
C GLU A 83 0.32 20.93 -5.32
N GLU A 84 -0.57 21.91 -5.14
CA GLU A 84 -0.33 23.30 -5.50
C GLU A 84 0.28 23.97 -4.27
N VAL A 85 1.63 23.97 -4.21
CA VAL A 85 2.52 25.15 -4.26
C VAL A 85 3.96 24.65 -4.46
#